data_AF-A0A2D7V6H8-F1
#
_entry.id   AF-A0A2D7V6H8-F1
#
_cell.length_a   1.000
_cell.length_b   1.000
_cell.length_c   1.000
_cell.angle_alpha   90.00
_cell.angle_beta   90.00
_cell.angle_gamma   90.00
#
_symmetry.space_group_name_H-M   'P 1'
#
loop_
_entity.id
_entity.type
_entity.pdbx_description
1 polymer ?
#
loop_
_entity_poly.entity_id
_entity_poly.type
_entity_poly.pdbx_seq_one_letter_code
_entity_poly.pdbx_strand_id
1 'polypeptide(L)'
;MIAESTSDPEANLLRGLYALLEFVELDQSSDNSLKDFAVSLGAEESIRNFVLSDMSTLENYNFDLSDSFQTGELAELFEYSLIPALESADAYFSKIGSTQTITLSSEINGSDESITVDSADVYVLRSIVNILGGLACLQAAFDWDLNAGQTEALDNDPSIEVTAERIRDLNTNFGGIRSASLLTKSKNFLKTAVETYALASPLLRASSRLGTEERLFSLGSEDLNEESDFKRDLDELYLALHSNHNLREDGSTTDTLSLSNFFAGQVDIPTLLPELVGDQFETDQVSDPTLGGLFPNWDQARISALMLDVELSIPQPKGWMRFDSYPWVYSNEENSWIYLMSYDSKLMHYSVKRNAWLEMSATGNE
;
A
#
# COMPACT_ATOMS: atom_id res chain seq x y z
N MET A 1 16.19 -20.71 -29.04
CA MET A 1 15.34 -21.17 -30.15
C MET A 1 14.07 -21.77 -29.54
N ILE A 2 13.14 -20.91 -29.08
CA ILE A 2 11.87 -21.35 -28.49
C ILE A 2 10.94 -21.67 -29.66
N ALA A 3 10.40 -22.88 -29.72
CA ALA A 3 9.54 -23.33 -30.83
C ALA A 3 8.31 -22.42 -31.03
N GLU A 4 7.86 -22.30 -32.28
CA GLU A 4 6.75 -21.43 -32.74
C GLU A 4 5.35 -21.92 -32.32
N SER A 5 5.23 -23.10 -31.70
CA SER A 5 3.93 -23.67 -31.33
C SER A 5 3.33 -23.00 -30.11
N THR A 6 2.15 -22.39 -30.26
CA THR A 6 1.38 -21.78 -29.16
C THR A 6 0.88 -22.80 -28.12
N SER A 7 0.96 -24.10 -28.43
CA SER A 7 0.51 -25.20 -27.55
C SER A 7 1.64 -25.98 -26.88
N ASP A 8 2.91 -25.61 -27.10
CA ASP A 8 4.05 -26.28 -26.47
C ASP A 8 4.19 -25.82 -25.00
N PRO A 9 4.05 -26.74 -24.02
CA PRO A 9 4.09 -26.39 -22.60
C PRO A 9 5.45 -25.91 -22.14
N GLU A 10 6.55 -26.48 -22.64
CA GLU A 10 7.90 -26.05 -22.29
C GLU A 10 8.16 -24.65 -22.84
N ALA A 11 7.79 -24.41 -24.09
CA ALA A 11 7.88 -23.09 -24.70
C ALA A 11 7.06 -22.04 -23.94
N ASN A 12 5.83 -22.37 -23.52
CA ASN A 12 5.00 -21.47 -22.73
C ASN A 12 5.58 -21.21 -21.33
N LEU A 13 6.12 -22.22 -20.65
CA LEU A 13 6.80 -22.04 -19.37
C LEU A 13 7.99 -21.08 -19.52
N LEU A 14 8.86 -21.32 -20.50
CA LEU A 14 10.03 -20.48 -20.75
C LEU A 14 9.60 -19.05 -21.11
N ARG A 15 8.61 -18.87 -22.00
CA ARG A 15 8.10 -17.53 -22.35
C ARG A 15 7.54 -16.78 -21.15
N GLY A 16 6.85 -17.46 -20.24
CA GLY A 16 6.36 -16.83 -19.01
C GLY A 16 7.49 -16.37 -18.09
N LEU A 17 8.53 -17.21 -17.92
CA LEU A 17 9.73 -16.82 -17.16
C LEU A 17 10.51 -15.69 -17.83
N TYR A 18 10.65 -15.74 -19.17
CA TYR A 18 11.30 -14.67 -19.93
C TYR A 18 10.54 -13.36 -19.84
N ALA A 19 9.19 -13.36 -19.84
CA ALA A 19 8.41 -12.14 -19.65
C ALA A 19 8.71 -11.46 -18.31
N LEU A 20 9.01 -12.22 -17.25
CA LEU A 20 9.43 -11.67 -15.95
C LEU A 20 10.85 -11.11 -16.00
N LEU A 21 11.76 -11.77 -16.71
CA LEU A 21 13.14 -11.29 -16.88
C LEU A 21 13.22 -10.08 -17.80
N GLU A 22 12.33 -9.99 -18.78
CA GLU A 22 12.25 -8.90 -19.75
C GLU A 22 12.06 -7.57 -19.04
N PHE A 23 11.36 -7.51 -17.90
CA PHE A 23 11.26 -6.31 -17.07
C PHE A 23 12.62 -5.68 -16.72
N VAL A 24 13.63 -6.51 -16.45
CA VAL A 24 15.01 -6.04 -16.15
C VAL A 24 15.74 -5.62 -17.43
N GLU A 25 15.36 -6.20 -18.57
CA GLU A 25 16.04 -6.02 -19.85
C GLU A 25 15.38 -4.98 -20.77
N LEU A 26 14.23 -4.41 -20.38
CA LEU A 26 13.52 -3.40 -21.15
C LEU A 26 14.48 -2.30 -21.62
N ASP A 27 14.51 -2.11 -22.95
CA ASP A 27 15.49 -1.28 -23.64
C ASP A 27 15.20 0.22 -23.53
N GLN A 28 16.19 1.03 -23.93
CA GLN A 28 16.17 2.51 -23.95
C GLN A 28 15.00 3.16 -24.72
N SER A 29 14.23 2.39 -25.50
CA SER A 29 13.10 2.89 -26.29
C SER A 29 11.74 2.72 -25.60
N SER A 30 11.67 2.02 -24.46
CA SER A 30 10.44 1.92 -23.67
C SER A 30 10.43 3.01 -22.59
N ASP A 31 9.52 3.96 -22.73
CA ASP A 31 9.16 4.88 -21.66
C ASP A 31 8.82 4.04 -20.40
N ASN A 32 9.37 4.40 -19.24
CA ASN A 32 9.19 3.71 -17.95
C ASN A 32 9.93 2.36 -17.80
N SER A 33 11.08 2.17 -18.45
CA SER A 33 11.94 1.00 -18.18
C SER A 33 12.57 1.05 -16.78
N LEU A 34 12.95 -0.11 -16.22
CA LEU A 34 13.70 -0.15 -14.94
C LEU A 34 15.05 0.60 -15.03
N LYS A 35 15.70 0.55 -16.21
CA LYS A 35 16.97 1.22 -16.47
C LYS A 35 16.78 2.75 -16.50
N ASP A 36 15.68 3.22 -17.06
CA ASP A 36 15.31 4.63 -17.11
C ASP A 36 14.94 5.16 -15.73
N PHE A 37 14.18 4.39 -14.96
CA PHE A 37 13.88 4.68 -13.56
C PHE A 37 15.16 4.81 -12.72
N ALA A 38 16.13 3.90 -12.90
CA ALA A 38 17.42 3.97 -12.21
C ALA A 38 18.19 5.26 -12.55
N VAL A 39 18.18 5.69 -13.83
CA VAL A 39 18.79 6.97 -14.24
C VAL A 39 18.06 8.15 -13.60
N SER A 40 16.73 8.12 -13.55
CA SER A 40 15.96 9.19 -12.89
C SER A 40 16.25 9.28 -11.39
N LEU A 41 16.46 8.15 -10.72
CA LEU A 41 16.92 8.10 -9.35
C LEU A 41 18.31 8.74 -9.15
N GLY A 42 19.16 8.80 -10.18
CA GLY A 42 20.50 9.38 -10.11
C GLY A 42 21.62 8.42 -10.52
N ALA A 43 21.31 7.19 -10.97
CA ALA A 43 22.32 6.31 -11.53
C ALA A 43 22.91 6.87 -12.83
N GLU A 44 24.17 6.53 -13.11
CA GLU A 44 24.80 6.92 -14.37
C GLU A 44 24.06 6.36 -15.59
N GLU A 45 24.00 7.13 -16.69
CA GLU A 45 23.37 6.70 -17.95
C GLU A 45 23.94 5.39 -18.52
N SER A 46 25.15 5.00 -18.10
CA SER A 46 25.80 3.74 -18.46
C SER A 46 24.96 2.51 -18.08
N ILE A 47 24.11 2.60 -17.04
CA ILE A 47 23.20 1.51 -16.61
C ILE A 47 22.22 1.11 -17.71
N ARG A 48 21.93 2.00 -18.67
CA ARG A 48 21.08 1.71 -19.82
C ARG A 48 21.66 0.66 -20.76
N ASN A 49 22.96 0.37 -20.66
CA ASN A 49 23.63 -0.68 -21.42
C ASN A 49 23.78 -1.98 -20.62
N PHE A 50 23.31 -2.01 -19.37
CA PHE A 50 23.33 -3.22 -18.55
C PHE A 50 22.52 -4.33 -19.21
N VAL A 51 23.08 -5.52 -19.22
CA VAL A 51 22.36 -6.77 -19.51
C VAL A 51 22.58 -7.75 -18.35
N LEU A 52 21.65 -8.68 -18.14
CA LEU A 52 21.68 -9.63 -17.03
C LEU A 52 22.96 -10.47 -16.96
N SER A 53 23.66 -10.69 -18.08
CA SER A 53 24.97 -11.35 -18.08
C SER A 53 26.04 -10.57 -17.34
N ASP A 54 25.86 -9.27 -17.18
CA ASP A 54 26.78 -8.37 -16.48
C ASP A 54 26.54 -8.39 -14.96
N MET A 55 25.54 -9.15 -14.46
CA MET A 55 25.19 -9.22 -13.03
C MET A 55 26.41 -9.56 -12.15
N SER A 56 27.27 -10.47 -12.59
CA SER A 56 28.48 -10.85 -11.84
C SER A 56 29.56 -9.76 -11.79
N THR A 57 29.41 -8.72 -12.61
CA THR A 57 30.34 -7.58 -12.72
C THR A 57 29.79 -6.32 -12.07
N LEU A 58 28.58 -6.35 -11.49
CA LEU A 58 28.08 -5.23 -10.68
C LEU A 58 28.98 -5.04 -9.46
N GLU A 59 29.69 -3.92 -9.44
CA GLU A 59 30.23 -3.35 -8.21
C GLU A 59 29.12 -2.61 -7.46
N ASN A 60 29.34 -2.29 -6.18
CA ASN A 60 28.37 -1.53 -5.38
C ASN A 60 28.10 -0.18 -6.06
N TYR A 61 26.92 -0.03 -6.67
CA TYR A 61 26.47 1.26 -7.19
C TYR A 61 26.04 2.12 -6.01
N ASN A 62 26.78 3.21 -5.79
CA ASN A 62 26.35 4.29 -4.92
C ASN A 62 26.09 5.51 -5.79
N PHE A 63 24.90 6.06 -5.69
CA PHE A 63 24.53 7.32 -6.33
C PHE A 63 23.76 8.17 -5.32
N ASP A 64 23.87 9.48 -5.47
CA ASP A 64 23.04 10.42 -4.72
C ASP A 64 21.69 10.55 -5.44
N LEU A 65 20.61 10.60 -4.67
CA LEU A 65 19.27 10.77 -5.21
C LEU A 65 19.22 12.06 -6.03
N SER A 66 18.73 11.98 -7.27
CA SER A 66 18.63 13.16 -8.13
C SER A 66 17.61 14.15 -7.60
N ASP A 67 17.97 15.43 -7.48
CA ASP A 67 17.06 16.52 -7.11
C ASP A 67 15.81 16.59 -8.01
N SER A 68 15.94 16.17 -9.27
CA SER A 68 14.82 16.21 -10.23
C SER A 68 13.88 15.01 -10.14
N PHE A 69 14.25 13.97 -9.38
CA PHE A 69 13.49 12.74 -9.29
C PHE A 69 12.07 13.00 -8.78
N GLN A 70 11.08 12.40 -9.46
CA GLN A 70 9.68 12.39 -9.03
C GLN A 70 9.35 10.99 -8.52
N THR A 71 8.91 10.88 -7.26
CA THR A 71 8.54 9.56 -6.69
C THR A 71 7.36 8.92 -7.41
N GLY A 72 6.53 9.70 -8.13
CA GLY A 72 5.46 9.20 -8.98
C GLY A 72 5.94 8.29 -10.11
N GLU A 73 7.20 8.41 -10.54
CA GLU A 73 7.81 7.55 -11.57
C GLU A 73 7.84 6.07 -11.15
N LEU A 74 7.89 5.77 -9.83
CA LEU A 74 7.78 4.38 -9.35
C LEU A 74 6.43 3.77 -9.71
N ALA A 75 5.36 4.56 -9.54
CA ALA A 75 4.02 4.13 -9.85
C ALA A 75 3.82 4.01 -11.37
N GLU A 76 4.52 4.82 -12.19
CA GLU A 76 4.55 4.68 -13.66
C GLU A 76 5.32 3.44 -14.11
N LEU A 77 6.49 3.16 -13.52
CA LEU A 77 7.25 1.92 -13.74
C LEU A 77 6.38 0.69 -13.49
N PHE A 78 5.60 0.70 -12.40
CA PHE A 78 4.71 -0.41 -12.09
C PHE A 78 3.56 -0.53 -13.09
N GLU A 79 2.87 0.58 -13.40
CA GLU A 79 1.72 0.59 -14.31
C GLU A 79 2.07 0.20 -15.74
N TYR A 80 3.17 0.74 -16.28
CA TYR A 80 3.49 0.63 -17.69
C TYR A 80 4.49 -0.47 -18.02
N SER A 81 5.22 -1.00 -17.03
CA SER A 81 6.27 -2.01 -17.25
C SER A 81 6.05 -3.28 -16.44
N LEU A 82 6.03 -3.20 -15.11
CA LEU A 82 5.95 -4.40 -14.26
C LEU A 82 4.60 -5.13 -14.40
N ILE A 83 3.48 -4.42 -14.33
CA ILE A 83 2.14 -5.02 -14.43
C ILE A 83 1.94 -5.71 -15.79
N PRO A 84 2.25 -5.09 -16.95
CA PRO A 84 2.20 -5.77 -18.24
C PRO A 84 3.08 -7.02 -18.33
N ALA A 85 4.29 -7.00 -17.76
CA ALA A 85 5.17 -8.17 -17.71
C ALA A 85 4.55 -9.33 -16.92
N LEU A 86 3.93 -9.03 -15.77
CA LEU A 86 3.20 -10.00 -14.95
C LEU A 86 1.98 -10.57 -15.69
N GLU A 87 1.21 -9.73 -16.38
CA GLU A 87 0.07 -10.19 -17.20
C GLU A 87 0.52 -11.11 -18.34
N SER A 88 1.60 -10.75 -19.02
CA SER A 88 2.21 -11.55 -20.07
C SER A 88 2.66 -12.91 -19.53
N ALA A 89 3.31 -12.94 -18.38
CA ALA A 89 3.74 -14.17 -17.72
C ALA A 89 2.56 -15.10 -17.39
N ASP A 90 1.50 -14.60 -16.74
CA ASP A 90 0.30 -15.40 -16.44
C ASP A 90 -0.41 -15.89 -17.72
N ALA A 91 -0.45 -15.05 -18.76
CA ALA A 91 -1.02 -15.41 -20.06
C ALA A 91 -0.27 -16.56 -20.75
N TYR A 92 1.03 -16.72 -20.49
CA TYR A 92 1.78 -17.89 -20.95
C TYR A 92 1.60 -19.11 -20.05
N PHE A 93 1.72 -18.94 -18.73
CA PHE A 93 1.55 -20.05 -17.78
C PHE A 93 0.16 -20.68 -17.86
N SER A 94 -0.89 -19.88 -18.10
CA SER A 94 -2.27 -20.36 -18.25
C SER A 94 -2.49 -21.28 -19.47
N LYS A 95 -1.57 -21.31 -20.43
CA LYS A 95 -1.64 -22.20 -21.60
C LYS A 95 -1.11 -23.61 -21.32
N ILE A 96 -0.45 -23.83 -20.18
CA ILE A 96 0.07 -25.13 -19.77
C ILE A 96 -1.08 -25.93 -19.16
N GLY A 97 -1.39 -27.08 -19.75
CA GLY A 97 -2.49 -27.94 -19.34
C GLY A 97 -2.21 -28.65 -18.01
N SER A 98 -3.27 -28.95 -17.25
CA SER A 98 -3.17 -29.51 -15.89
C SER A 98 -2.60 -30.94 -15.82
N THR A 99 -2.50 -31.65 -16.94
CA THR A 99 -1.97 -33.02 -17.03
C THR A 99 -0.60 -33.08 -17.70
N GLN A 100 0.02 -31.94 -17.98
CA GLN A 100 1.33 -31.87 -18.65
C GLN A 100 2.45 -31.88 -17.61
N THR A 101 3.56 -32.49 -18.00
CA THR A 101 4.80 -32.50 -17.24
C THR A 101 5.92 -32.02 -18.16
N ILE A 102 6.71 -31.08 -17.69
CA ILE A 102 7.83 -30.47 -18.40
C ILE A 102 9.10 -30.87 -17.67
N THR A 103 10.12 -31.32 -18.40
CA THR A 103 11.44 -31.61 -17.83
C THR A 103 12.40 -30.52 -18.30
N LEU A 104 12.82 -29.66 -17.38
CA LEU A 104 13.89 -28.70 -17.63
C LEU A 104 15.22 -29.44 -17.53
N SER A 105 15.89 -29.61 -18.67
CA SER A 105 17.21 -30.24 -18.72
C SER A 105 18.27 -29.34 -18.08
N SER A 106 19.43 -29.92 -17.77
CA SER A 106 20.61 -29.21 -17.27
C SER A 106 21.06 -28.07 -18.20
N GLU A 107 20.85 -28.21 -19.51
CA GLU A 107 21.13 -27.16 -20.51
C GLU A 107 20.22 -25.94 -20.35
N ILE A 108 19.01 -26.12 -19.80
CA ILE A 108 18.01 -25.07 -19.64
C ILE A 108 18.10 -24.43 -18.25
N ASN A 109 18.24 -25.24 -17.21
CA ASN A 109 18.23 -24.76 -15.82
C ASN A 109 19.62 -24.39 -15.28
N GLY A 110 20.70 -24.76 -15.98
CA GLY A 110 22.08 -24.48 -15.59
C GLY A 110 22.59 -25.28 -14.38
N SER A 111 21.83 -26.27 -13.91
CA SER A 111 22.19 -27.17 -12.82
C SER A 111 22.58 -28.55 -13.34
N ASP A 112 23.21 -29.37 -12.49
CA ASP A 112 23.62 -30.74 -12.86
C ASP A 112 22.44 -31.72 -12.97
N GLU A 113 21.28 -31.36 -12.42
CA GLU A 113 20.09 -32.21 -12.35
C GLU A 113 18.93 -31.62 -13.17
N SER A 114 18.06 -32.50 -13.69
CA SER A 114 16.86 -32.04 -14.39
C SER A 114 15.77 -31.69 -13.40
N ILE A 115 15.12 -30.54 -13.57
CA ILE A 115 13.98 -30.13 -12.75
C ILE A 115 12.68 -30.52 -13.46
N THR A 116 11.78 -31.18 -12.74
CA THR A 116 10.45 -31.52 -13.28
C THR A 116 9.42 -30.49 -12.85
N VAL A 117 8.66 -29.97 -13.80
CA VAL A 117 7.61 -28.98 -13.59
C VAL A 117 6.28 -29.61 -13.99
N ASP A 118 5.32 -29.65 -13.06
CA ASP A 118 3.95 -30.10 -13.33
C ASP A 118 2.92 -29.00 -13.03
N SER A 119 1.65 -29.36 -13.05
CA SER A 119 0.56 -28.42 -12.82
C SER A 119 0.57 -27.74 -11.45
N ALA A 120 1.07 -28.39 -10.39
CA ALA A 120 1.20 -27.73 -9.08
C ALA A 120 2.17 -26.55 -9.17
N ASP A 121 3.33 -26.76 -9.82
CA ASP A 121 4.34 -25.72 -9.98
C ASP A 121 3.82 -24.55 -10.83
N VAL A 122 3.08 -24.86 -11.90
CA VAL A 122 2.45 -23.84 -12.74
C VAL A 122 1.41 -23.04 -11.96
N TYR A 123 0.57 -23.68 -11.15
CA TYR A 123 -0.40 -22.96 -10.32
C TYR A 123 0.28 -22.09 -9.25
N VAL A 124 1.40 -22.54 -8.66
CA VAL A 124 2.19 -21.70 -7.75
C VAL A 124 2.76 -20.48 -8.49
N LEU A 125 3.38 -20.65 -9.66
CA LEU A 125 3.89 -19.52 -10.47
C LEU A 125 2.80 -18.50 -10.77
N ARG A 126 1.65 -18.98 -11.25
CA ARG A 126 0.50 -18.13 -11.55
C ARG A 126 0.01 -17.40 -10.30
N SER A 127 -0.06 -18.07 -9.15
CA SER A 127 -0.39 -17.43 -7.88
C SER A 127 0.59 -16.33 -7.52
N ILE A 128 1.91 -16.58 -7.61
CA ILE A 128 2.95 -15.59 -7.30
C ILE A 128 2.81 -14.37 -8.20
N VAL A 129 2.70 -14.57 -9.52
CA VAL A 129 2.55 -13.49 -10.50
C VAL A 129 1.30 -12.65 -10.22
N ASN A 130 0.18 -13.29 -9.88
CA ASN A 130 -1.05 -12.58 -9.54
C ASN A 130 -0.95 -11.84 -8.19
N ILE A 131 -0.26 -12.37 -7.16
CA ILE A 131 -0.02 -11.62 -5.92
C ILE A 131 0.82 -10.38 -6.21
N LEU A 132 1.93 -10.54 -6.93
CA LEU A 132 2.81 -9.43 -7.33
C LEU A 132 2.04 -8.40 -8.15
N GLY A 133 1.18 -8.83 -9.08
CA GLY A 133 0.33 -7.93 -9.87
C GLY A 133 -0.66 -7.17 -8.99
N GLY A 134 -1.25 -7.85 -8.00
CA GLY A 134 -2.12 -7.24 -7.00
C GLY A 134 -1.43 -6.13 -6.21
N LEU A 135 -0.23 -6.40 -5.70
CA LEU A 135 0.57 -5.45 -4.93
C LEU A 135 1.09 -4.29 -5.79
N ALA A 136 1.58 -4.57 -6.99
CA ALA A 136 2.02 -3.54 -7.93
C ALA A 136 0.87 -2.60 -8.32
N CYS A 137 -0.32 -3.15 -8.56
CA CYS A 137 -1.52 -2.35 -8.81
C CYS A 137 -1.93 -1.50 -7.61
N LEU A 138 -1.80 -1.99 -6.37
CA LEU A 138 -2.06 -1.19 -5.17
C LEU A 138 -1.09 -0.01 -5.10
N GLN A 139 0.21 -0.28 -5.23
CA GLN A 139 1.22 0.77 -5.14
C GLN A 139 1.04 1.83 -6.24
N ALA A 140 0.75 1.41 -7.46
CA ALA A 140 0.54 2.31 -8.61
C ALA A 140 -0.83 3.02 -8.61
N ALA A 141 -1.79 2.54 -7.82
CA ALA A 141 -3.11 3.16 -7.74
C ALA A 141 -3.14 4.45 -6.92
N PHE A 142 -2.17 4.67 -6.04
CA PHE A 142 -2.09 5.84 -5.18
C PHE A 142 -1.08 6.86 -5.72
N ASP A 143 -1.37 8.12 -5.43
CA ASP A 143 -0.50 9.23 -5.78
C ASP A 143 0.50 9.46 -4.64
N TRP A 144 1.73 9.02 -4.88
CA TRP A 144 2.85 9.22 -3.96
C TRP A 144 3.79 10.33 -4.42
N ASP A 145 3.39 11.11 -5.44
CA ASP A 145 4.30 11.95 -6.20
C ASP A 145 4.82 13.13 -5.36
N LEU A 146 6.13 13.19 -5.21
CA LEU A 146 6.88 14.20 -4.49
C LEU A 146 8.22 14.34 -5.22
N ASN A 147 8.65 15.59 -5.39
CA ASN A 147 9.99 15.83 -5.91
C ASN A 147 11.04 15.67 -4.80
N ALA A 148 12.08 14.91 -5.09
CA ALA A 148 13.17 14.65 -4.14
C ALA A 148 13.87 15.94 -3.69
N GLY A 149 14.28 16.82 -4.62
CA GLY A 149 14.98 18.06 -4.30
C GLY A 149 14.13 19.05 -3.51
N GLN A 150 12.82 19.14 -3.78
CA GLN A 150 11.89 19.94 -2.98
C GLN A 150 11.73 19.40 -1.57
N THR A 151 11.67 18.07 -1.42
CA THR A 151 11.58 17.43 -0.10
C THR A 151 12.86 17.63 0.70
N GLU A 152 14.02 17.45 0.07
CA GLU A 152 15.32 17.72 0.70
C GLU A 152 15.49 19.20 1.07
N ALA A 153 14.98 20.12 0.26
CA ALA A 153 15.02 21.55 0.56
C ALA A 153 14.23 21.91 1.83
N LEU A 154 13.19 21.14 2.20
CA LEU A 154 12.48 21.32 3.46
C LEU A 154 13.33 20.90 4.67
N ASP A 155 14.08 19.81 4.55
CA ASP A 155 14.95 19.30 5.63
C ASP A 155 16.21 20.16 5.83
N ASN A 156 16.73 20.73 4.74
CA ASN A 156 17.96 21.52 4.76
C ASN A 156 17.78 22.98 5.24
N ASP A 157 16.55 23.49 5.35
CA ASP A 157 16.30 24.85 5.86
C ASP A 157 15.96 24.81 7.37
N PRO A 158 16.90 25.19 8.27
CA PRO A 158 16.68 25.13 9.71
C PRO A 158 15.64 26.15 10.22
N SER A 159 15.15 27.04 9.35
CA SER A 159 14.08 27.99 9.67
C SER A 159 12.68 27.47 9.33
N ILE A 160 12.59 26.33 8.66
CA ILE A 160 11.34 25.67 8.27
C ILE A 160 11.15 24.45 9.15
N GLU A 161 9.97 24.35 9.78
CA GLU A 161 9.55 23.11 10.42
C GLU A 161 8.92 22.20 9.37
N VAL A 162 9.41 20.96 9.27
CA VAL A 162 8.84 19.96 8.35
C VAL A 162 7.58 19.40 8.98
N THR A 163 6.42 19.85 8.48
CA THR A 163 5.11 19.43 8.97
C THR A 163 4.33 18.63 7.92
N ALA A 164 3.30 17.89 8.35
CA ALA A 164 2.41 17.17 7.46
C ALA A 164 1.71 18.11 6.45
N GLU A 165 1.28 19.30 6.88
CA GLU A 165 0.75 20.36 6.01
C GLU A 165 1.74 20.69 4.90
N ARG A 166 3.03 20.86 5.23
CA ARG A 166 4.05 21.26 4.27
C ARG A 166 4.38 20.17 3.25
N ILE A 167 4.37 18.91 3.67
CA ILE A 167 4.51 17.78 2.73
C ILE A 167 3.30 17.72 1.79
N ARG A 168 2.09 17.98 2.30
CA ARG A 168 0.88 18.03 1.49
C ARG A 168 0.83 19.25 0.54
N ASP A 169 1.49 20.35 0.88
CA ASP A 169 1.65 21.49 -0.04
C ASP A 169 2.47 21.13 -1.29
N LEU A 170 3.42 20.19 -1.17
CA LEU A 170 4.21 19.71 -2.32
C LEU A 170 3.35 18.89 -3.29
N ASN A 171 2.42 18.10 -2.75
CA ASN A 171 1.41 17.39 -3.53
C ASN A 171 0.07 17.34 -2.77
N THR A 172 -0.88 18.16 -3.21
CA THR A 172 -2.20 18.27 -2.57
C THR A 172 -3.01 16.96 -2.58
N ASN A 173 -2.67 16.04 -3.50
CA ASN A 173 -3.27 14.73 -3.67
C ASN A 173 -2.39 13.60 -3.12
N PHE A 174 -1.36 13.89 -2.33
CA PHE A 174 -0.49 12.88 -1.74
C PHE A 174 -1.28 11.86 -0.90
N GLY A 175 -1.13 10.56 -1.21
CA GLY A 175 -1.89 9.46 -0.64
C GLY A 175 -3.32 9.32 -1.20
N GLY A 176 -3.69 10.12 -2.20
CA GLY A 176 -4.97 10.08 -2.89
C GLY A 176 -5.00 9.09 -4.04
N ILE A 177 -6.18 8.93 -4.66
CA ILE A 177 -6.36 7.96 -5.75
C ILE A 177 -5.81 8.53 -7.06
N ARG A 178 -4.78 7.87 -7.62
CA ARG A 178 -4.28 8.10 -8.98
C ARG A 178 -5.13 7.35 -10.01
N SER A 179 -5.47 6.08 -9.72
CA SER A 179 -6.20 5.23 -10.67
C SER A 179 -7.13 4.23 -9.98
N ALA A 180 -8.43 4.51 -10.03
CA ALA A 180 -9.46 3.59 -9.56
C ALA A 180 -9.49 2.26 -10.35
N SER A 181 -9.11 2.28 -11.64
CA SER A 181 -9.05 1.07 -12.46
C SER A 181 -7.95 0.12 -11.97
N LEU A 182 -6.82 0.65 -11.50
CA LEU A 182 -5.75 -0.15 -10.90
C LEU A 182 -6.18 -0.79 -9.57
N LEU A 183 -6.97 -0.10 -8.74
CA LEU A 183 -7.56 -0.72 -7.54
C LEU A 183 -8.47 -1.89 -7.89
N THR A 184 -9.37 -1.70 -8.87
CA THR A 184 -10.23 -2.80 -9.35
C THR A 184 -9.38 -3.96 -9.92
N LYS A 185 -8.31 -3.64 -10.67
CA LYS A 185 -7.38 -4.62 -11.21
C LYS A 185 -6.64 -5.38 -10.10
N SER A 186 -6.19 -4.68 -9.06
CA SER A 186 -5.56 -5.28 -7.88
C SER A 186 -6.46 -6.31 -7.22
N LYS A 187 -7.74 -5.98 -6.98
CA LYS A 187 -8.71 -6.91 -6.42
C LYS A 187 -8.81 -8.20 -7.24
N ASN A 188 -8.88 -8.07 -8.56
CA ASN A 188 -9.01 -9.21 -9.46
C ASN A 188 -7.74 -10.09 -9.46
N PHE A 189 -6.56 -9.46 -9.40
CA PHE A 189 -5.30 -10.16 -9.25
C PHE A 189 -5.22 -10.95 -7.93
N LEU A 190 -5.47 -10.31 -6.80
CA LEU A 190 -5.44 -10.97 -5.48
C LEU A 190 -6.46 -12.11 -5.41
N LYS A 191 -7.66 -11.90 -5.96
CA LYS A 191 -8.67 -12.95 -6.08
C LYS A 191 -8.16 -14.14 -6.90
N THR A 192 -7.62 -13.88 -8.09
CA THR A 192 -7.11 -14.92 -9.01
C THR A 192 -5.95 -15.68 -8.37
N ALA A 193 -5.09 -15.00 -7.62
CA ALA A 193 -4.00 -15.63 -6.89
C ALA A 193 -4.51 -16.68 -5.90
N VAL A 194 -5.44 -16.29 -5.01
CA VAL A 194 -5.98 -17.22 -4.00
C VAL A 194 -6.69 -18.40 -4.65
N GLU A 195 -7.53 -18.13 -5.66
CA GLU A 195 -8.25 -19.18 -6.40
C GLU A 195 -7.28 -20.15 -7.10
N THR A 196 -6.17 -19.63 -7.64
CA THR A 196 -5.16 -20.46 -8.32
C THR A 196 -4.32 -21.26 -7.33
N TYR A 197 -3.91 -20.67 -6.19
CA TYR A 197 -3.20 -21.39 -5.14
C TYR A 197 -4.06 -22.51 -4.52
N ALA A 198 -5.38 -22.30 -4.42
CA ALA A 198 -6.29 -23.35 -3.98
C ALA A 198 -6.29 -24.59 -4.89
N LEU A 199 -5.94 -24.45 -6.17
CA LEU A 199 -5.70 -25.58 -7.08
C LEU A 199 -4.32 -26.21 -6.87
N ALA A 200 -3.30 -25.43 -6.49
CA ALA A 200 -1.94 -25.90 -6.24
C ALA A 200 -1.81 -26.72 -4.95
N SER A 201 -2.36 -26.22 -3.84
CA SER A 201 -2.22 -26.78 -2.49
C SER A 201 -2.45 -28.31 -2.41
N PRO A 202 -3.57 -28.88 -2.89
CA PRO A 202 -3.77 -30.33 -2.81
C PRO A 202 -2.76 -31.13 -3.64
N LEU A 203 -2.23 -30.56 -4.73
CA LEU A 203 -1.22 -31.21 -5.57
C LEU A 203 0.15 -31.16 -4.90
N LEU A 204 0.53 -30.03 -4.30
CA LEU A 204 1.78 -29.89 -3.54
C LEU A 204 1.85 -30.88 -2.37
N ARG A 205 0.71 -31.10 -1.69
CA ARG A 205 0.57 -32.02 -0.56
C ARG A 205 0.43 -33.49 -0.96
N ALA A 206 0.40 -33.80 -2.26
CA ALA A 206 0.26 -35.17 -2.72
C ALA A 206 1.48 -36.00 -2.31
N SER A 207 1.27 -37.20 -1.77
CA SER A 207 2.36 -38.08 -1.32
C SER A 207 3.37 -38.43 -2.43
N SER A 208 2.97 -38.32 -3.70
CA SER A 208 3.86 -38.50 -4.85
C SER A 208 4.90 -37.38 -5.04
N ARG A 209 4.69 -36.21 -4.43
CA ARG A 209 5.59 -35.05 -4.51
C ARG A 209 6.46 -34.83 -3.27
N LEU A 210 6.14 -35.48 -2.15
CA LEU A 210 6.85 -35.26 -0.89
C LEU A 210 8.22 -35.98 -0.91
N GLY A 211 9.30 -35.21 -1.10
CA GLY A 211 10.69 -35.67 -0.93
C GLY A 211 11.20 -36.67 -1.97
N THR A 212 10.57 -36.74 -3.15
CA THR A 212 10.82 -37.79 -4.14
C THR A 212 11.50 -37.32 -5.42
N GLU A 213 11.37 -36.05 -5.82
CA GLU A 213 11.90 -35.52 -7.09
C GLU A 213 12.30 -34.04 -6.98
N GLU A 214 13.30 -33.63 -7.77
CA GLU A 214 13.66 -32.23 -7.96
C GLU A 214 12.53 -31.51 -8.73
N ARG A 215 11.76 -30.70 -7.99
CA ARG A 215 10.63 -29.92 -8.48
C ARG A 215 10.93 -28.43 -8.37
N LEU A 216 10.26 -27.63 -9.21
CA LEU A 216 10.40 -26.17 -9.13
C LEU A 216 9.93 -25.63 -7.78
N PHE A 217 8.83 -26.17 -7.25
CA PHE A 217 8.37 -25.90 -5.89
C PHE A 217 8.16 -27.21 -5.13
N SER A 218 9.05 -27.54 -4.21
CA SER A 218 8.92 -28.70 -3.34
C SER A 218 8.36 -28.30 -1.97
N LEU A 219 7.60 -29.21 -1.35
CA LEU A 219 7.10 -29.05 0.01
C LEU A 219 7.65 -30.20 0.86
N GLY A 220 8.32 -29.88 1.97
CA GLY A 220 8.75 -30.85 2.96
C GLY A 220 7.56 -31.49 3.67
N SER A 221 7.74 -32.69 4.23
CA SER A 221 6.70 -33.30 5.07
C SER A 221 6.54 -32.53 6.39
N GLU A 222 7.62 -31.88 6.82
CA GLU A 222 7.71 -30.97 7.95
C GLU A 222 6.92 -29.67 7.75
N ASP A 223 6.82 -29.19 6.51
CA ASP A 223 6.23 -27.89 6.17
C ASP A 223 4.71 -27.97 5.92
N LEU A 224 4.12 -29.17 6.03
CA LEU A 224 2.69 -29.37 5.78
C LEU A 224 1.80 -28.54 6.70
N ASN A 225 2.24 -28.24 7.92
CA ASN A 225 1.49 -27.38 8.85
C ASN A 225 1.62 -25.91 8.43
N GLU A 226 2.82 -25.45 8.09
CA GLU A 226 3.06 -24.07 7.64
C GLU A 226 2.30 -23.76 6.35
N GLU A 227 2.27 -24.69 5.40
CA GLU A 227 1.45 -24.54 4.18
C GLU A 227 -0.05 -24.50 4.49
N SER A 228 -0.52 -25.22 5.51
CA SER A 228 -1.92 -25.16 5.92
C SER A 228 -2.28 -23.82 6.54
N ASP A 229 -1.39 -23.23 7.34
CA ASP A 229 -1.56 -21.90 7.89
C ASP A 229 -1.53 -20.84 6.77
N PHE A 230 -0.55 -20.92 5.85
CA PHE A 230 -0.50 -20.05 4.68
C PHE A 230 -1.79 -20.12 3.83
N LYS A 231 -2.30 -21.33 3.58
CA LYS A 231 -3.54 -21.52 2.83
C LYS A 231 -4.76 -20.89 3.53
N ARG A 232 -4.80 -20.95 4.86
CA ARG A 232 -5.85 -20.31 5.69
C ARG A 232 -5.76 -18.80 5.60
N ASP A 233 -4.56 -18.23 5.67
CA ASP A 233 -4.36 -16.78 5.56
C ASP A 233 -4.79 -16.26 4.18
N LEU A 234 -4.54 -17.03 3.11
CA LEU A 234 -5.06 -16.73 1.77
C LEU A 234 -6.59 -16.78 1.69
N ASP A 235 -7.24 -17.75 2.36
CA ASP A 235 -8.71 -17.80 2.42
C ASP A 235 -9.28 -16.60 3.19
N GLU A 236 -8.62 -16.18 4.26
CA GLU A 236 -9.01 -14.98 5.02
C GLU A 236 -8.88 -13.72 4.17
N LEU A 237 -7.77 -13.57 3.42
CA LEU A 237 -7.62 -12.50 2.43
C LEU A 237 -8.78 -12.53 1.42
N TYR A 238 -9.10 -13.69 0.85
CA TYR A 238 -10.20 -13.82 -0.12
C TYR A 238 -11.54 -13.38 0.46
N LEU A 239 -11.82 -13.73 1.72
CA LEU A 239 -13.03 -13.28 2.43
C LEU A 239 -13.02 -11.76 2.64
N ALA A 240 -11.89 -11.19 3.07
CA ALA A 240 -11.74 -9.75 3.31
C ALA A 240 -11.91 -8.91 2.03
N LEU A 241 -11.59 -9.46 0.85
CA LEU A 241 -11.83 -8.80 -0.44
C LEU A 241 -13.33 -8.62 -0.78
N HIS A 242 -14.22 -9.42 -0.17
CA HIS A 242 -15.64 -9.50 -0.56
C HIS A 242 -16.61 -9.16 0.56
N SER A 243 -16.17 -9.30 1.81
CA SER A 243 -17.03 -9.25 2.98
C SER A 243 -16.50 -8.25 3.99
N ASN A 244 -17.42 -7.83 4.85
CA ASN A 244 -17.07 -7.10 6.04
C ASN A 244 -16.26 -7.99 6.99
N HIS A 245 -15.13 -7.49 7.46
CA HIS A 245 -14.22 -8.18 8.35
C HIS A 245 -14.22 -7.50 9.71
N ASN A 246 -14.48 -8.25 10.78
CA ASN A 246 -14.52 -7.68 12.13
C ASN A 246 -13.11 -7.66 12.71
N LEU A 247 -12.61 -6.47 13.08
CA LEU A 247 -11.27 -6.32 13.66
C LEU A 247 -11.23 -6.69 15.15
N ARG A 248 -12.38 -6.97 15.78
CA ARG A 248 -12.47 -7.29 17.20
C ARG A 248 -12.86 -8.75 17.43
N GLU A 249 -12.07 -9.42 18.25
CA GLU A 249 -12.33 -10.79 18.71
C GLU A 249 -13.46 -10.86 19.75
N ASP A 250 -13.82 -9.72 20.36
CA ASP A 250 -14.89 -9.63 21.37
C ASP A 250 -16.32 -9.73 20.80
N GLY A 251 -16.45 -9.86 19.48
CA GLY A 251 -17.74 -9.99 18.79
C GLY A 251 -18.50 -8.68 18.61
N SER A 252 -17.96 -7.54 19.07
CA SER A 252 -18.54 -6.23 18.74
C SER A 252 -18.27 -5.87 17.29
N THR A 253 -19.23 -5.25 16.62
CA THR A 253 -19.13 -4.91 15.20
C THR A 253 -18.66 -3.47 14.97
N THR A 254 -18.27 -2.74 16.01
CA THR A 254 -17.94 -1.31 15.91
C THR A 254 -16.78 -1.05 14.98
N ASP A 255 -15.75 -1.89 15.03
CA ASP A 255 -14.56 -1.79 14.17
C ASP A 255 -14.62 -2.87 13.06
N THR A 256 -15.69 -2.83 12.29
CA THR A 256 -15.82 -3.64 11.06
C THR A 256 -15.14 -2.91 9.91
N LEU A 257 -14.29 -3.62 9.16
CA LEU A 257 -13.61 -3.16 7.95
C LEU A 257 -14.36 -3.65 6.70
N SER A 258 -14.53 -2.78 5.70
CA SER A 258 -15.03 -3.15 4.38
C SER A 258 -14.14 -2.60 3.27
N LEU A 259 -13.55 -3.49 2.46
CA LEU A 259 -12.68 -3.10 1.36
C LEU A 259 -13.43 -2.91 0.03
N SER A 260 -14.76 -2.97 0.02
CA SER A 260 -15.55 -2.87 -1.22
C SER A 260 -15.34 -1.55 -1.93
N ASN A 261 -15.45 -0.45 -1.19
CA ASN A 261 -15.32 0.90 -1.72
C ASN A 261 -13.85 1.26 -1.98
N PHE A 262 -12.94 0.71 -1.18
CA PHE A 262 -11.50 0.81 -1.41
C PHE A 262 -11.13 0.30 -2.81
N PHE A 263 -11.49 -0.94 -3.12
CA PHE A 263 -11.18 -1.52 -4.44
C PHE A 263 -12.04 -0.95 -5.59
N ALA A 264 -13.15 -0.29 -5.28
CA ALA A 264 -13.93 0.48 -6.24
C ALA A 264 -13.32 1.87 -6.54
N GLY A 265 -12.22 2.25 -5.85
CA GLY A 265 -11.59 3.54 -5.99
C GLY A 265 -12.46 4.69 -5.49
N GLN A 266 -13.20 4.48 -4.40
CA GLN A 266 -14.08 5.46 -3.78
C GLN A 266 -13.54 6.01 -2.45
N VAL A 267 -12.42 5.47 -1.98
CA VAL A 267 -11.78 5.86 -0.72
C VAL A 267 -10.59 6.76 -1.03
N ASP A 268 -10.86 8.06 -1.15
CA ASP A 268 -9.85 9.07 -1.50
C ASP A 268 -9.43 9.85 -0.25
N ILE A 269 -8.38 9.36 0.43
CA ILE A 269 -7.99 9.80 1.78
C ILE A 269 -7.81 11.32 1.91
N PRO A 270 -7.11 12.02 0.99
CA PRO A 270 -6.96 13.47 1.07
C PRO A 270 -8.30 14.23 1.10
N THR A 271 -9.34 13.69 0.46
CA THR A 271 -10.67 14.32 0.44
C THR A 271 -11.54 13.99 1.65
N LEU A 272 -11.21 12.89 2.35
CA LEU A 272 -11.96 12.39 3.50
C LEU A 272 -11.48 13.00 4.81
N LEU A 273 -10.21 13.44 4.86
CA LEU A 273 -9.61 14.04 6.03
C LEU A 273 -9.72 15.57 6.01
N PRO A 274 -9.82 16.23 7.18
CA PRO A 274 -9.85 17.69 7.25
C PRO A 274 -8.54 18.34 6.79
N GLU A 275 -8.55 19.66 6.66
CA GLU A 275 -7.34 20.43 6.35
C GLU A 275 -6.30 20.27 7.48
N LEU A 276 -5.03 20.23 7.10
CA LEU A 276 -3.90 20.17 8.03
C LEU A 276 -3.48 21.59 8.43
N VAL A 277 -3.09 21.74 9.69
CA VAL A 277 -2.44 22.92 10.26
C VAL A 277 -1.22 22.41 11.04
N GLY A 278 -0.04 22.57 10.46
CA GLY A 278 1.16 21.88 10.93
C GLY A 278 1.01 20.35 10.82
N ASP A 279 1.11 19.66 11.95
CA ASP A 279 1.00 18.20 12.03
C ASP A 279 -0.40 17.70 12.45
N GLN A 280 -1.35 18.61 12.65
CA GLN A 280 -2.69 18.31 13.15
C GLN A 280 -3.75 18.68 12.13
N PHE A 281 -4.91 18.07 12.22
CA PHE A 281 -6.11 18.52 11.52
C PHE A 281 -6.70 19.73 12.21
N GLU A 282 -7.21 20.68 11.42
CA GLU A 282 -7.91 21.87 11.90
C GLU A 282 -9.10 21.49 12.80
N THR A 283 -9.74 20.35 12.53
CA THR A 283 -10.95 19.90 13.21
C THR A 283 -10.98 18.38 13.35
N ASP A 284 -11.76 17.89 14.32
CA ASP A 284 -12.10 16.48 14.50
C ASP A 284 -13.38 16.07 13.75
N GLN A 285 -14.02 17.03 13.05
CA GLN A 285 -15.22 16.83 12.27
C GLN A 285 -14.86 16.44 10.83
N VAL A 286 -15.38 15.30 10.37
CA VAL A 286 -15.18 14.82 9.00
C VAL A 286 -16.48 14.83 8.23
N SER A 287 -16.39 14.98 6.90
CA SER A 287 -17.57 14.94 6.02
C SER A 287 -18.19 13.55 5.94
N ASP A 288 -17.36 12.51 6.05
CA ASP A 288 -17.76 11.11 6.06
C ASP A 288 -17.04 10.33 7.18
N PRO A 289 -17.70 10.09 8.33
CA PRO A 289 -17.13 9.33 9.45
C PRO A 289 -16.81 7.86 9.13
N THR A 290 -17.35 7.32 8.03
CA THR A 290 -17.07 5.95 7.60
C THR A 290 -15.78 5.83 6.79
N LEU A 291 -15.11 6.95 6.50
CA LEU A 291 -13.90 7.05 5.68
C LEU A 291 -14.11 6.39 4.30
N GLY A 292 -15.11 6.85 3.55
CA GLY A 292 -15.45 6.29 2.24
C GLY A 292 -16.07 4.89 2.34
N GLY A 293 -16.64 4.53 3.49
CA GLY A 293 -17.18 3.19 3.75
C GLY A 293 -16.15 2.14 4.15
N LEU A 294 -14.90 2.51 4.41
CA LEU A 294 -13.90 1.59 5.00
C LEU A 294 -14.36 1.06 6.35
N PHE A 295 -14.94 1.93 7.18
CA PHE A 295 -15.45 1.59 8.50
C PHE A 295 -16.96 1.87 8.55
N PRO A 296 -17.80 0.96 8.00
CA PRO A 296 -19.24 1.20 7.82
C PRO A 296 -20.02 1.47 9.11
N ASN A 297 -19.47 1.09 10.27
CA ASN A 297 -20.12 1.24 11.56
C ASN A 297 -19.53 2.39 12.40
N TRP A 298 -18.60 3.17 11.85
CA TRP A 298 -18.10 4.36 12.51
C TRP A 298 -19.08 5.53 12.37
N ASP A 299 -19.14 6.34 13.42
CA ASP A 299 -19.87 7.60 13.46
C ASP A 299 -18.91 8.75 13.82
N GLN A 300 -19.44 9.98 13.75
CA GLN A 300 -18.64 11.17 14.05
C GLN A 300 -18.08 11.14 15.47
N ALA A 301 -18.81 10.58 16.44
CA ALA A 301 -18.33 10.51 17.82
C ALA A 301 -17.13 9.56 17.95
N ARG A 302 -17.14 8.43 17.26
CA ARG A 302 -16.04 7.47 17.24
C ARG A 302 -14.78 8.04 16.60
N ILE A 303 -14.88 8.64 15.41
CA ILE A 303 -13.69 9.18 14.73
C ILE A 303 -13.11 10.38 15.48
N SER A 304 -13.94 11.27 16.02
CA SER A 304 -13.47 12.38 16.86
C SER A 304 -12.75 11.87 18.12
N ALA A 305 -13.30 10.85 18.78
CA ALA A 305 -12.65 10.23 19.94
C ALA A 305 -11.27 9.65 19.58
N LEU A 306 -11.15 8.99 18.41
CA LEU A 306 -9.87 8.48 17.93
C LEU A 306 -8.89 9.60 17.60
N MET A 307 -9.31 10.62 16.84
CA MET A 307 -8.45 11.76 16.46
C MET A 307 -7.91 12.51 17.69
N LEU A 308 -8.73 12.67 18.74
CA LEU A 308 -8.32 13.33 19.98
C LEU A 308 -7.42 12.44 20.84
N ASP A 309 -7.66 11.13 20.89
CA ASP A 309 -6.87 10.17 21.67
C ASP A 309 -5.41 10.09 21.18
N VAL A 310 -5.21 10.23 19.87
CA VAL A 310 -3.88 10.25 19.24
C VAL A 310 -3.36 11.66 18.92
N GLU A 311 -3.97 12.71 19.49
CA GLU A 311 -3.56 14.12 19.34
C GLU A 311 -3.46 14.61 17.87
N LEU A 312 -4.23 14.02 16.97
CA LEU A 312 -4.26 14.33 15.53
C LEU A 312 -5.15 15.52 15.16
N SER A 313 -6.01 15.98 16.05
CA SER A 313 -6.83 17.18 15.82
C SER A 313 -6.64 18.18 16.94
N ILE A 314 -6.62 19.46 16.60
CA ILE A 314 -6.71 20.52 17.60
C ILE A 314 -8.05 20.37 18.33
N PRO A 315 -8.09 20.17 19.66
CA PRO A 315 -9.34 20.02 20.38
C PRO A 315 -10.19 21.27 20.15
N GLN A 316 -11.27 21.13 19.39
CA GLN A 316 -12.22 22.21 19.18
C GLN A 316 -12.96 22.41 20.50
N PRO A 317 -12.70 23.48 21.25
CA PRO A 317 -13.30 23.63 22.55
C PRO A 317 -14.78 23.97 22.31
N LYS A 318 -15.67 23.02 22.60
CA LYS A 318 -17.12 23.20 22.44
C LYS A 318 -17.55 24.50 23.11
N GLY A 319 -17.95 25.48 22.29
CA GLY A 319 -18.48 26.76 22.73
C GLY A 319 -17.45 27.84 23.08
N TRP A 320 -16.17 27.66 22.74
CA TRP A 320 -15.09 28.61 23.05
C TRP A 320 -14.35 29.00 21.76
N MET A 321 -14.10 30.31 21.56
CA MET A 321 -13.18 30.81 20.54
C MET A 321 -11.95 31.38 21.24
N ARG A 322 -10.77 30.79 20.98
CA ARG A 322 -9.48 31.27 21.50
C ARG A 322 -8.86 32.23 20.49
N PHE A 323 -8.35 33.37 20.96
CA PHE A 323 -7.56 34.30 20.14
C PHE A 323 -6.16 34.41 20.72
N ASP A 324 -5.13 34.21 19.91
CA ASP A 324 -3.72 34.18 20.36
C ASP A 324 -3.22 35.52 20.92
N SER A 325 -3.90 36.61 20.60
CA SER A 325 -3.48 37.96 20.96
C SER A 325 -4.07 38.49 22.26
N TYR A 326 -5.06 37.81 22.87
CA TYR A 326 -5.82 38.39 23.97
C TYR A 326 -6.38 37.34 24.94
N PRO A 327 -6.39 37.60 26.26
CA PRO A 327 -6.86 36.65 27.27
C PRO A 327 -8.39 36.65 27.41
N TRP A 328 -9.13 36.72 26.31
CA TRP A 328 -10.60 36.71 26.29
C TRP A 328 -11.16 35.64 25.36
N VAL A 329 -12.25 35.01 25.77
CA VAL A 329 -12.93 33.92 25.07
C VAL A 329 -14.43 34.18 25.09
N TYR A 330 -15.12 34.02 23.97
CA TYR A 330 -16.59 34.07 23.95
C TYR A 330 -17.16 32.72 24.38
N SER A 331 -18.07 32.71 25.37
CA SER A 331 -18.81 31.52 25.80
C SER A 331 -20.24 31.56 25.29
N ASN A 332 -20.62 30.54 24.51
CA ASN A 332 -22.00 30.35 24.07
C ASN A 332 -22.95 29.98 25.22
N GLU A 333 -22.48 29.28 26.25
CA GLU A 333 -23.29 28.93 27.43
C GLU A 333 -23.63 30.16 28.28
N GLU A 334 -22.70 31.09 28.42
CA GLU A 334 -22.90 32.35 29.16
C GLU A 334 -23.45 33.47 28.26
N ASN A 335 -23.49 33.26 26.94
CA ASN A 335 -23.81 34.25 25.90
C ASN A 335 -23.04 35.57 26.10
N SER A 336 -21.75 35.46 26.43
CA SER A 336 -20.93 36.60 26.84
C SER A 336 -19.43 36.37 26.64
N TRP A 337 -18.67 37.47 26.61
CA TRP A 337 -17.21 37.45 26.61
C TRP A 337 -16.66 37.23 28.02
N ILE A 338 -15.75 36.27 28.15
CA ILE A 338 -15.09 35.88 29.39
C ILE A 338 -13.64 36.33 29.34
N TYR A 339 -13.18 37.00 30.39
CA TYR A 339 -11.78 37.37 30.56
C TYR A 339 -11.07 36.35 31.46
N LEU A 340 -9.90 35.90 31.04
CA LEU A 340 -9.09 34.90 31.75
C LEU A 340 -7.88 35.57 32.41
N MET A 341 -7.60 35.18 33.65
CA MET A 341 -6.36 35.57 34.31
C MET A 341 -5.87 34.46 35.21
N SER A 342 -4.55 34.35 35.36
CA SER A 342 -3.97 33.55 36.43
C SER A 342 -3.94 34.38 37.72
N TYR A 343 -4.35 33.78 38.83
CA TYR A 343 -4.24 34.36 40.16
C TYR A 343 -3.98 33.25 41.17
N ASP A 344 -2.90 33.38 41.95
CA ASP A 344 -2.54 32.42 43.01
C ASP A 344 -2.53 30.94 42.54
N SER A 345 -1.85 30.70 41.41
CA SER A 345 -1.76 29.38 40.75
C SER A 345 -3.10 28.77 40.30
N LYS A 346 -4.17 29.57 40.24
CA LYS A 346 -5.49 29.18 39.75
C LYS A 346 -5.83 29.96 38.48
N LEU A 347 -6.56 29.32 37.56
CA LEU A 347 -7.11 29.98 36.40
C LEU A 347 -8.48 30.57 36.78
N MET A 348 -8.60 31.89 36.72
CA MET A 348 -9.81 32.63 37.05
C MET A 348 -10.46 33.16 35.77
N HIS A 349 -11.79 33.26 35.78
CA HIS A 349 -12.56 33.84 34.70
C HIS A 349 -13.58 34.87 35.21
N TYR A 350 -13.74 35.99 34.49
CA TYR A 350 -14.75 37.00 34.83
C TYR A 350 -16.07 36.70 34.12
N SER A 351 -17.13 36.43 34.89
CA SER A 351 -18.49 36.29 34.35
C SER A 351 -19.21 37.63 34.38
N VAL A 352 -19.51 38.20 33.21
CA VAL A 352 -20.30 39.44 33.08
C VAL A 352 -21.71 39.25 33.64
N LYS A 353 -22.32 38.08 33.42
CA LYS A 353 -23.65 37.72 33.90
C LYS A 353 -23.74 37.70 35.42
N ARG A 354 -22.70 37.19 36.09
CA ARG A 354 -22.63 37.11 37.56
C ARG A 354 -21.92 38.30 38.21
N ASN A 355 -21.32 39.16 37.40
CA ASN A 355 -20.52 40.32 37.82
C ASN A 355 -19.45 39.94 38.87
N ALA A 356 -18.75 38.82 38.64
CA ALA A 356 -17.82 38.23 39.59
C ALA A 356 -16.70 37.44 38.89
N TRP A 357 -15.56 37.33 39.57
CA TRP A 357 -14.48 36.41 39.23
C TRP A 357 -14.75 35.03 39.80
N LEU A 358 -14.61 34.01 38.96
CA LEU A 358 -14.88 32.61 39.30
C LEU A 358 -13.66 31.76 38.95
N GLU A 359 -13.35 30.80 39.80
CA GLU A 359 -12.29 29.82 39.54
C GLU A 359 -12.74 28.84 38.45
N MET A 360 -11.87 28.54 37.50
CA MET A 360 -12.11 27.47 36.54
C MET A 360 -11.88 26.12 37.20
N SER A 361 -12.96 25.38 37.45
CA SER A 361 -12.91 24.00 37.93
C SER A 361 -12.92 23.03 36.74
N ALA A 362 -11.98 22.09 36.71
CA ALA A 362 -11.92 21.01 35.71
C ALA A 362 -13.06 19.97 35.81
N THR A 363 -14.01 20.17 36.71
CA THR A 363 -15.17 19.30 36.90
C THR A 363 -16.41 19.97 36.32
N GLY A 364 -16.82 19.52 35.14
CA GLY A 364 -18.19 19.72 34.66
C GLY A 364 -19.19 19.07 35.63
N ASN A 365 -20.27 19.79 35.92
CA ASN A 365 -21.56 19.36 36.48
C ASN A 365 -22.43 20.64 36.44
N GLU A 366 -23.55 20.75 35.72
CA GLU A 366 -24.52 19.78 35.15
C GLU A 366 -25.00 20.25 33.78
#